data_AF-A0AA88RSX1-F1
#
_entry.id   AF-A0AA88RSX1-F1
#
_cell.length_a   1.000
_cell.length_b   1.000
_cell.length_c   1.000
_cell.angle_alpha   90.00
_cell.angle_beta   90.00
_cell.angle_gamma   90.00
#
_symmetry.space_group_name_H-M   'P 1'
#
loop_
_entity.id
_entity.type
_entity.pdbx_description
1 polymer ?
#
loop_
_entity_poly.entity_id
_entity_poly.type
_entity_poly.pdbx_seq_one_letter_code
_entity_poly.pdbx_strand_id
1 'polypeptide(L)'
;MIDTSDPDSLSLAQLRYHAPWDLLFGRFRKGTVTVAGDAMHVMGPFIGQGGSAGLEDAIVLARSLAQKMADLDPVNCGRTEMVSRIGEAIDQYVKERRMRVVQLSAQTYLIGMLLQTTSMLAKITSIMFMSILFGDRDAHVNYDCGTL
;
A
#
# COMPACT_ATOMS: atom_id res chain seq x y z
N MET A 1 9.11 7.42 27.13
CA MET A 1 10.41 7.39 26.44
C MET A 1 11.15 6.19 27.01
N ILE A 2 11.65 5.27 26.17
CA ILE A 2 12.35 4.08 26.67
C ILE A 2 13.84 4.45 26.75
N ASP A 3 14.31 4.78 27.96
CA ASP A 3 15.63 5.40 28.16
C ASP A 3 16.76 4.40 28.44
N THR A 4 16.46 3.09 28.45
CA THR A 4 17.39 2.03 28.90
C THR A 4 17.71 0.97 27.85
N SER A 5 17.29 1.16 26.60
CA SER A 5 17.60 0.23 25.52
C SER A 5 19.01 0.49 24.97
N ASP A 6 19.85 -0.54 24.93
CA ASP A 6 21.15 -0.50 24.25
C ASP A 6 20.93 -0.27 22.74
N PRO A 7 21.44 0.82 22.13
CA PRO A 7 21.25 1.09 20.71
C PRO A 7 21.80 -0.03 19.81
N ASP A 8 22.81 -0.77 20.26
CA ASP A 8 23.40 -1.89 19.52
C ASP A 8 22.54 -3.17 19.60
N SER A 9 21.56 -3.20 20.52
CA SER A 9 20.53 -4.25 20.59
C SER A 9 19.37 -4.05 19.60
N LEU A 10 19.32 -2.88 18.94
CA LEU A 10 18.33 -2.61 17.90
C LEU A 10 18.65 -3.44 16.66
N SER A 11 18.08 -4.63 16.63
CA SER A 11 17.99 -5.43 15.43
C SER A 11 17.04 -4.75 14.44
N LEU A 12 17.60 -3.97 13.51
CA LEU A 12 16.94 -3.60 12.25
C LEU A 12 16.70 -4.81 11.33
N ALA A 13 16.93 -6.04 11.83
CA ALA A 13 16.79 -7.26 11.06
C ALA A 13 15.38 -7.34 10.49
N GLN A 14 15.36 -7.35 9.16
CA GLN A 14 14.25 -7.75 8.34
C GLN A 14 13.01 -6.85 8.45
N LEU A 15 13.20 -5.55 8.21
CA LEU A 15 12.22 -4.85 7.37
C LEU A 15 12.20 -5.59 6.02
N ARG A 16 11.40 -6.67 5.94
CA ARG A 16 11.19 -7.42 4.70
C ARG A 16 10.50 -6.48 3.74
N TYR A 17 11.32 -5.88 2.92
CA TYR A 17 10.88 -5.08 1.82
C TYR A 17 10.23 -6.04 0.80
N HIS A 18 8.91 -5.98 0.69
CA HIS A 18 8.28 -6.43 -0.55
C HIS A 18 8.79 -5.51 -1.63
N ALA A 19 9.51 -6.06 -2.60
CA ALA A 19 10.04 -5.22 -3.63
C ALA A 19 8.87 -4.61 -4.43
N PRO A 20 8.98 -3.37 -4.95
CA PRO A 20 7.86 -2.69 -5.61
C PRO A 20 7.32 -3.45 -6.80
N TRP A 21 8.16 -4.28 -7.43
CA TRP A 21 7.74 -5.15 -8.53
C TRP A 21 6.81 -6.28 -8.08
N ASP A 22 6.96 -6.81 -6.86
CA ASP A 22 6.01 -7.76 -6.28
C ASP A 22 4.65 -7.10 -6.06
N LEU A 23 4.64 -5.80 -5.74
CA LEU A 23 3.40 -5.01 -5.63
C LEU A 23 2.81 -4.68 -7.01
N LEU A 24 3.65 -4.48 -8.02
CA LEU A 24 3.20 -4.19 -9.38
C LEU A 24 2.60 -5.41 -10.08
N PHE A 25 3.21 -6.59 -9.93
CA PHE A 25 2.82 -7.81 -10.66
C PHE A 25 2.13 -8.84 -9.76
N GLY A 26 2.09 -8.61 -8.44
CA GLY A 26 1.48 -9.49 -7.47
C GLY A 26 -0.02 -9.64 -7.65
N ARG A 27 -0.51 -10.85 -7.36
CA ARG A 27 -1.92 -11.20 -7.46
C ARG A 27 -2.55 -11.09 -6.07
N PHE A 28 -3.24 -9.98 -5.81
CA PHE A 28 -3.87 -9.69 -4.51
C PHE A 28 -5.29 -10.21 -4.34
N ARG A 29 -5.77 -10.99 -5.32
CA ARG A 29 -7.08 -11.63 -5.28
C ARG A 29 -6.98 -13.11 -5.63
N LYS A 30 -7.70 -13.92 -4.87
CA LYS A 30 -8.03 -15.30 -5.21
C LYS A 30 -9.51 -15.57 -4.92
N GLY A 31 -10.32 -15.67 -5.97
CA GLY A 31 -11.78 -15.86 -5.83
C GLY A 31 -12.44 -14.65 -5.16
N THR A 32 -13.02 -14.84 -3.99
CA THR A 32 -13.66 -13.77 -3.18
C THR A 32 -12.78 -13.33 -2.01
N VAL A 33 -11.48 -13.65 -2.04
CA VAL A 33 -10.53 -13.34 -0.97
C VAL A 33 -9.48 -12.35 -1.48
N THR A 34 -9.17 -11.36 -0.64
CA THR A 34 -8.11 -10.38 -0.84
C THR A 34 -7.39 -10.08 0.48
N VAL A 35 -6.28 -9.36 0.39
CA VAL A 35 -5.48 -8.87 1.52
C VAL A 35 -5.43 -7.35 1.47
N ALA A 36 -5.27 -6.71 2.63
CA ALA A 36 -5.21 -5.26 2.78
C ALA A 36 -4.22 -4.88 3.89
N GLY A 37 -3.82 -3.61 3.93
CA GLY A 37 -2.87 -3.08 4.92
C GLY A 37 -1.51 -3.76 4.81
N ASP A 38 -0.83 -3.95 5.94
CA ASP A 38 0.50 -4.57 5.99
C ASP A 38 0.53 -5.97 5.33
N ALA A 39 -0.56 -6.74 5.38
CA ALA A 39 -0.63 -8.04 4.70
C ALA A 39 -0.54 -7.93 3.16
N MET A 40 -0.94 -6.78 2.61
CA MET A 40 -0.81 -6.47 1.19
C MET A 40 0.49 -5.71 0.88
N HIS A 41 0.93 -4.81 1.77
CA HIS A 41 1.94 -3.81 1.45
C HIS A 41 2.82 -3.36 2.63
N VAL A 42 3.47 -4.31 3.33
CA VAL A 42 4.54 -3.95 4.27
C VAL A 42 5.56 -3.01 3.61
N MET A 43 5.71 -1.82 4.18
CA MET A 43 6.63 -0.79 3.70
C MET A 43 7.56 -0.32 4.81
N GLY A 44 8.65 0.35 4.43
CA GLY A 44 9.57 0.92 5.42
C GLY A 44 8.88 1.99 6.27
N PRO A 45 9.17 2.10 7.58
CA PRO A 45 8.48 3.03 8.47
C PRO A 45 8.88 4.50 8.26
N PHE A 46 9.70 4.80 7.25
CA PHE A 46 10.39 6.08 7.07
C PHE A 46 9.47 7.28 6.85
N ILE A 47 8.26 7.07 6.36
CA ILE A 47 7.24 8.12 6.18
C ILE A 47 6.01 7.93 7.07
N GLY A 48 5.99 6.89 7.92
CA GLY A 48 4.87 6.62 8.84
C GLY A 48 3.53 6.32 8.17
N GLN A 49 3.49 5.95 6.89
CA GLN A 49 2.23 5.79 6.13
C GLN A 49 1.59 4.40 6.17
N GLY A 50 2.24 3.38 6.75
CA GLY A 50 1.70 2.00 6.71
C GLY A 50 0.28 1.91 7.29
N GLY A 51 0.06 2.48 8.48
CA GLY A 51 -1.25 2.50 9.13
C GLY A 51 -2.31 3.30 8.35
N SER A 52 -1.95 4.51 7.90
CA SER A 52 -2.84 5.34 7.08
C SER A 52 -3.23 4.63 5.78
N ALA A 53 -2.27 4.04 5.08
CA ALA A 53 -2.51 3.27 3.85
C ALA A 53 -3.43 2.05 4.10
N GLY A 54 -3.36 1.42 5.28
CA GLY A 54 -4.31 0.39 5.68
C GLY A 54 -5.74 0.92 5.88
N LEU A 55 -5.90 2.12 6.42
CA LEU A 55 -7.22 2.77 6.53
C LEU A 55 -7.76 3.18 5.14
N GLU A 56 -6.89 3.71 4.27
CA GLU A 56 -7.23 4.02 2.88
C GLU A 56 -7.75 2.75 2.18
N ASP A 57 -7.10 1.59 2.38
CA ASP A 57 -7.55 0.32 1.81
C ASP A 57 -8.93 -0.09 2.30
N ALA A 58 -9.21 0.07 3.60
CA ALA A 58 -10.50 -0.28 4.18
C ALA A 58 -11.64 0.55 3.55
N ILE A 59 -11.42 1.85 3.37
CA ILE A 59 -12.38 2.76 2.73
C ILE A 59 -12.64 2.34 1.28
N VAL A 60 -11.58 2.15 0.50
CA VAL A 60 -11.70 1.81 -0.93
C VAL A 60 -12.32 0.42 -1.13
N LEU A 61 -11.99 -0.55 -0.27
CA LEU A 61 -12.59 -1.88 -0.29
C LEU A 61 -14.08 -1.82 0.04
N ALA A 62 -14.46 -1.12 1.12
CA ALA A 62 -15.85 -0.96 1.53
C ALA A 62 -16.69 -0.30 0.42
N ARG A 63 -16.17 0.78 -0.19
CA ARG A 63 -16.82 1.44 -1.32
C ARG A 63 -16.96 0.54 -2.53
N SER A 64 -15.90 -0.17 -2.90
CA SER A 64 -15.93 -1.06 -4.07
C SER A 64 -16.95 -2.19 -3.90
N LEU A 65 -17.08 -2.72 -2.68
CA LEU A 65 -18.11 -3.70 -2.33
C LEU A 65 -19.51 -3.08 -2.41
N ALA A 66 -19.73 -1.93 -1.77
CA ALA A 66 -21.03 -1.25 -1.76
C ALA A 66 -21.53 -0.95 -3.19
N GLN A 67 -20.66 -0.42 -4.06
CA GLN A 67 -21.01 -0.11 -5.45
C GLN A 67 -21.43 -1.34 -6.25
N LYS A 68 -20.75 -2.48 -6.07
CA LYS A 68 -21.05 -3.71 -6.80
C LYS A 68 -22.21 -4.51 -6.20
N MET A 69 -22.57 -4.21 -4.96
CA MET A 69 -23.67 -4.87 -4.24
C MET A 69 -24.96 -4.05 -4.23
N ALA A 70 -24.94 -2.76 -4.59
CA ALA A 70 -26.12 -1.88 -4.50
C ALA A 70 -27.35 -2.40 -5.26
N ASP A 71 -27.14 -3.03 -6.42
CA ASP A 71 -28.22 -3.53 -7.29
C ASP A 71 -28.51 -5.03 -7.09
N LEU A 72 -27.90 -5.67 -6.08
CA LEU A 72 -28.10 -7.09 -5.81
C LEU A 72 -29.36 -7.33 -4.98
N ASP A 73 -30.30 -8.08 -5.55
CA ASP A 73 -31.41 -8.66 -4.80
C ASP A 73 -30.94 -9.94 -4.07
N PRO A 74 -30.83 -9.95 -2.73
CA PRO A 74 -30.33 -11.10 -1.99
C PRO A 74 -31.22 -12.34 -2.09
N VAL A 75 -32.50 -12.16 -2.45
CA VAL A 75 -33.50 -13.23 -2.51
C VAL A 75 -33.45 -13.95 -3.86
N ASN A 76 -33.18 -13.21 -4.93
CA ASN A 76 -33.17 -13.73 -6.30
C ASN A 76 -31.74 -13.97 -6.84
N CYS A 77 -30.71 -13.45 -6.19
CA CYS A 77 -29.33 -13.62 -6.64
C CYS A 77 -28.82 -15.04 -6.40
N GLY A 78 -28.46 -15.73 -7.48
CA GLY A 78 -27.78 -17.01 -7.40
C GLY A 78 -26.37 -16.88 -6.81
N ARG A 79 -25.93 -17.89 -6.07
CA ARG A 79 -24.58 -17.93 -5.44
C ARG A 79 -23.45 -17.58 -6.42
N THR A 80 -23.53 -18.04 -7.66
CA THR A 80 -22.52 -17.78 -8.70
C THR A 80 -22.43 -16.30 -9.07
N GLU A 81 -23.57 -15.62 -9.18
CA GLU A 81 -23.63 -14.18 -9.47
C GLU A 81 -23.05 -13.37 -8.30
N MET A 82 -23.44 -13.70 -7.07
CA MET A 82 -22.88 -13.06 -5.87
C MET A 82 -21.35 -13.19 -5.80
N VAL A 83 -20.81 -14.38 -6.07
CA VAL A 83 -19.36 -14.63 -6.13
C VAL A 83 -18.69 -13.80 -7.23
N SER A 84 -19.32 -13.65 -8.39
CA SER A 84 -18.81 -12.80 -9.49
C SER A 84 -18.74 -11.34 -9.06
N ARG A 85 -19.81 -10.79 -8.46
CA ARG A 85 -19.89 -9.40 -8.03
C ARG A 85 -18.87 -9.06 -6.94
N ILE A 86 -18.71 -9.94 -5.95
CA ILE A 86 -17.66 -9.79 -4.92
C ILE A 86 -16.27 -9.81 -5.57
N GLY A 87 -16.07 -10.71 -6.54
CA GLY A 87 -14.83 -10.79 -7.30
C GLY A 87 -14.50 -9.48 -8.04
N GLU A 88 -15.48 -8.91 -8.74
CA GLU A 88 -15.35 -7.64 -9.45
C GLU A 88 -15.10 -6.46 -8.50
N ALA A 89 -15.74 -6.44 -7.33
CA ALA A 89 -15.51 -5.43 -6.30
C ALA A 89 -14.06 -5.48 -5.80
N ILE A 90 -13.54 -6.68 -5.54
CA ILE A 90 -12.15 -6.86 -5.11
C ILE A 90 -11.18 -6.45 -6.24
N ASP A 91 -11.48 -6.80 -7.49
CA ASP A 91 -10.64 -6.38 -8.64
C ASP A 91 -10.57 -4.86 -8.75
N GLN A 92 -11.71 -4.17 -8.55
CA GLN A 92 -11.77 -2.72 -8.53
C GLN A 92 -10.94 -2.12 -7.38
N TYR A 93 -11.08 -2.65 -6.17
CA TYR A 93 -10.28 -2.28 -5.01
C TYR A 93 -8.77 -2.43 -5.29
N VAL A 94 -8.33 -3.61 -5.72
CA VAL A 94 -6.91 -3.89 -6.00
C VAL A 94 -6.39 -2.96 -7.09
N LYS A 95 -7.19 -2.71 -8.14
CA LYS A 95 -6.80 -1.83 -9.25
C LYS A 95 -6.58 -0.40 -8.77
N GLU A 96 -7.48 0.13 -7.95
CA GLU A 96 -7.38 1.49 -7.42
C GLU A 96 -6.18 1.64 -6.48
N ARG A 97 -5.95 0.66 -5.60
CA ARG A 97 -4.93 0.74 -4.56
C ARG A 97 -3.52 0.43 -5.04
N ARG A 98 -3.36 -0.36 -6.11
CA ARG A 98 -2.04 -0.84 -6.57
C ARG A 98 -1.04 0.28 -6.81
N MET A 99 -1.42 1.31 -7.58
CA MET A 99 -0.48 2.39 -7.91
C MET A 99 -0.11 3.23 -6.69
N ARG A 100 -1.07 3.50 -5.82
CA ARG A 100 -0.86 4.23 -4.56
C ARG A 100 0.13 3.52 -3.64
N VAL A 101 -0.07 2.21 -3.45
CA VAL A 101 0.79 1.35 -2.64
C VAL A 101 2.21 1.25 -3.20
N VAL A 102 2.34 1.10 -4.52
CA VAL A 102 3.64 1.05 -5.20
C VAL A 102 4.42 2.36 -5.02
N GLN A 103 3.73 3.49 -5.15
CA GLN A 103 4.32 4.82 -4.94
C GLN A 103 4.85 4.97 -3.51
N LEU A 104 4.04 4.65 -2.49
CA LEU A 104 4.46 4.71 -1.08
C LEU A 104 5.66 3.78 -0.79
N SER A 105 5.65 2.57 -1.36
CA SER A 105 6.73 1.60 -1.18
C SER A 105 8.03 2.05 -1.85
N ALA A 106 7.95 2.60 -3.06
CA ALA A 106 9.10 3.18 -3.75
C ALA A 106 9.66 4.42 -3.01
N GLN A 107 8.79 5.29 -2.48
CA GLN A 107 9.20 6.47 -1.73
C GLN A 107 9.93 6.08 -0.43
N THR A 108 9.37 5.15 0.35
CA THR A 108 10.00 4.65 1.58
C THR A 108 11.35 4.00 1.32
N TYR A 109 11.48 3.26 0.22
CA TYR A 109 12.74 2.65 -0.17
C TYR A 109 13.83 3.65 -0.55
N LEU A 110 13.49 4.66 -1.34
CA LEU A 110 14.45 5.70 -1.71
C LEU A 110 14.92 6.50 -0.48
N ILE A 111 14.01 6.75 0.47
CA ILE A 111 14.38 7.38 1.75
C ILE A 111 15.28 6.46 2.57
N GLY A 112 14.94 5.16 2.66
CA GLY A 112 15.77 4.17 3.34
C GLY A 112 17.18 4.08 2.74
N MET A 113 17.30 4.05 1.42
CA MET A 113 18.59 4.10 0.72
C MET A 113 19.39 5.36 1.05
N LEU A 114 18.73 6.53 1.06
CA LEU A 114 19.37 7.81 1.35
C LEU A 114 19.91 7.88 2.79
N LEU A 115 19.19 7.28 3.76
CA LEU A 115 19.60 7.22 5.15
C LEU A 115 20.72 6.21 5.40
N GLN A 116 20.71 5.06 4.72
CA GLN A 116 21.68 3.99 4.96
C GLN A 116 22.99 4.15 4.18
N THR A 117 22.97 4.80 3.01
CA THR A 117 24.17 4.85 2.15
C THR A 117 25.21 5.87 2.63
N THR A 118 26.48 5.48 2.59
CA THR A 118 27.63 6.37 2.85
C THR A 118 28.14 7.06 1.58
N SER A 119 27.78 6.56 0.40
CA SER A 119 28.24 7.09 -0.89
C SER A 119 27.46 8.35 -1.32
N MET A 120 28.16 9.45 -1.63
CA MET A 120 27.55 10.67 -2.15
C MET A 120 26.81 10.45 -3.48
N LEU A 121 27.36 9.63 -4.37
CA LEU A 121 26.73 9.34 -5.67
C LEU A 121 25.36 8.68 -5.48
N ALA A 122 25.26 7.71 -4.57
CA ALA A 122 24.00 7.04 -4.25
C ALA A 122 22.98 8.00 -3.63
N LYS A 123 23.42 8.95 -2.80
CA LYS A 123 22.52 10.00 -2.26
C LYS A 123 21.99 10.90 -3.37
N ILE A 124 22.85 11.37 -4.27
CA ILE A 124 22.47 12.24 -5.37
C ILE A 124 21.49 11.52 -6.31
N THR A 125 21.73 10.26 -6.63
CA THR A 125 20.80 9.48 -7.47
C THR A 125 19.47 9.28 -6.77
N SER A 126 19.44 8.91 -5.49
CA SER A 126 18.19 8.80 -4.71
C SER A 126 17.41 10.11 -4.65
N ILE A 127 18.08 11.26 -4.47
CA ILE A 127 17.43 12.58 -4.50
C ILE A 127 16.85 12.87 -5.88
N MET A 128 17.60 12.62 -6.95
CA MET A 128 17.15 12.83 -8.33
C MET A 128 15.90 11.99 -8.63
N PHE A 129 15.92 10.70 -8.29
CA PHE A 129 14.75 9.82 -8.46
C PHE A 129 13.56 10.29 -7.63
N MET A 130 13.78 10.73 -6.39
CA MET A 130 12.71 11.27 -5.55
C MET A 130 12.06 12.51 -6.17
N SER A 131 12.86 13.45 -6.67
CA SER A 131 12.34 14.68 -7.30
C SER A 131 11.59 14.41 -8.60
N ILE A 132 12.01 13.41 -9.37
CA ILE A 132 11.35 13.06 -10.64
C ILE A 132 10.03 12.30 -10.41
N LEU A 133 10.03 11.35 -9.46
CA LEU A 133 8.88 10.46 -9.24
C LEU A 133 7.85 11.04 -8.26
N PHE A 134 8.29 11.86 -7.31
CA PHE A 134 7.50 12.38 -6.19
C PHE A 134 7.71 13.89 -6.06
N GLY A 135 7.52 14.61 -7.18
CA GLY A 135 7.80 16.05 -7.29
C GLY A 135 7.21 16.90 -6.14
N ASP A 136 6.06 16.51 -5.60
CA ASP A 136 5.56 16.97 -4.30
C ASP A 136 5.81 15.88 -3.24
N ARG A 137 6.70 16.20 -2.30
CA ARG A 137 7.09 15.29 -1.21
C ARG A 137 5.95 15.02 -0.23
N ASP A 138 5.01 15.95 -0.08
CA ASP A 138 3.92 15.89 0.90
C ASP A 138 2.59 15.44 0.28
N ALA A 139 2.55 15.23 -1.04
CA ALA A 139 1.38 14.71 -1.74
C ALA A 139 0.86 13.39 -1.15
N HIS A 140 1.74 12.61 -0.51
CA HIS A 140 1.34 11.37 0.14
C HIS A 140 0.49 11.57 1.40
N VAL A 141 0.53 12.74 2.04
CA VAL A 141 -0.28 13.08 3.23
C VAL A 141 -1.68 13.53 2.83
N ASN A 142 -1.79 14.24 1.71
CA ASN A 142 -3.05 14.79 1.21
C ASN A 142 -3.80 13.82 0.29
N TYR A 143 -3.67 12.51 0.53
CA TYR A 143 -4.32 11.51 -0.30
C TYR A 143 -5.82 11.47 -0.01
N ASP A 144 -6.62 11.85 -1.00
CA ASP A 144 -8.07 11.76 -0.94
C ASP A 144 -8.53 10.36 -1.37
N CYS A 145 -9.15 9.65 -0.43
CA CYS A 145 -9.78 8.35 -0.72
C CYS A 145 -11.12 8.50 -1.46
N GLY A 146 -11.61 9.72 -1.64
CA GLY A 146 -12.94 10.04 -2.13
C GLY A 146 -14.02 9.83 -1.06
N THR A 147 -15.28 9.99 -1.47
CA THR A 147 -16.43 9.79 -0.59
C THR A 147 -16.77 8.30 -0.44
N LEU A 148 -17.26 7.94 0.75
CA LEU A 148 -17.94 6.66 1.03
C LEU A 148 -19.37 6.69 0.51
#